data_AF-A0A8C5SHT8-F1
#
_entry.id   AF-A0A8C5SHT8-F1
#
_cell.length_a   1.000
_cell.length_b   1.000
_cell.length_c   1.000
_cell.angle_alpha   90.00
_cell.angle_beta   90.00
_cell.angle_gamma   90.00
#
_symmetry.space_group_name_H-M   'P 1'
#
loop_
_entity.id
_entity.type
_entity.pdbx_description
1 polymer ?
#
loop_
_entity_poly.entity_id
_entity_poly.type
_entity_poly.pdbx_seq_one_letter_code
_entity_poly.pdbx_strand_id
1 'polypeptide(L)' 'MSCSEDAAKEKLLWNVKKEVKQIMEEAVTRKFVHEDSSHIIALCGK' A
#
# COMPACT_ATOMS: atom_id res chain seq x y z
N MET A 1 -24.10 -6.30 -14.24
CA MET A 1 -23.37 -5.28 -13.45
C MET A 1 -22.28 -6.01 -12.68
N SER A 2 -21.02 -6.01 -13.13
CA SER A 2 -19.85 -6.45 -12.35
C SER A 2 -18.60 -5.59 -12.62
N CYS A 3 -18.55 -4.93 -13.79
CA CYS A 3 -17.42 -4.12 -14.23
C CYS A 3 -16.97 -3.03 -13.24
N SER A 4 -17.89 -2.36 -12.53
CA SER A 4 -17.54 -1.32 -11.55
C SER A 4 -16.84 -1.87 -10.30
N GLU A 5 -17.22 -3.07 -9.86
CA GLU A 5 -16.61 -3.71 -8.69
C GLU A 5 -15.23 -4.27 -9.04
N ASP A 6 -15.08 -4.80 -10.25
CA ASP A 6 -13.81 -5.34 -10.73
C ASP A 6 -12.77 -4.23 -10.93
N ALA A 7 -13.18 -3.08 -11.49
CA ALA A 7 -12.30 -1.90 -11.58
C ALA A 7 -11.91 -1.34 -10.19
N ALA A 8 -12.84 -1.36 -9.22
CA ALA A 8 -12.54 -0.95 -7.85
C ALA A 8 -11.56 -1.92 -7.17
N LYS A 9 -11.76 -3.23 -7.32
CA LYS A 9 -10.83 -4.26 -6.82
C LYS A 9 -9.44 -4.12 -7.44
N GLU A 10 -9.34 -3.93 -8.75
CA GLU A 10 -8.05 -3.74 -9.41
C GLU A 10 -7.32 -2.50 -8.89
N LYS A 11 -8.03 -1.38 -8.71
CA LYS A 11 -7.46 -0.16 -8.13
C LYS A 11 -6.98 -0.39 -6.69
N LEU A 12 -7.74 -1.13 -5.88
CA LEU A 12 -7.33 -1.48 -4.52
C LEU A 12 -6.08 -2.36 -4.52
N LEU A 13 -6.05 -3.40 -5.34
CA LEU A 13 -4.89 -4.29 -5.47
C LEU A 13 -3.64 -3.54 -5.94
N TRP A 14 -3.81 -2.58 -6.87
CA TRP A 14 -2.74 -1.71 -7.31
C TRP A 14 -2.18 -0.87 -6.16
N ASN A 15 -3.05 -0.22 -5.38
CA ASN A 15 -2.65 0.61 -4.26
C ASN A 15 -1.94 -0.21 -3.17
N VAL A 16 -2.46 -1.38 -2.81
CA VAL A 16 -1.82 -2.27 -1.83
C VAL A 16 -0.43 -2.69 -2.30
N LYS A 17 -0.29 -3.12 -3.55
CA LYS A 17 1.03 -3.50 -4.12
C LYS A 17 2.01 -2.33 -4.10
N LYS A 18 1.54 -1.12 -4.40
CA LYS A 18 2.35 0.10 -4.38
C LYS A 18 2.88 0.39 -2.98
N GLU A 19 2.02 0.44 -1.96
CA GLU A 19 2.46 0.77 -0.60
C GLU A 19 3.35 -0.31 0.01
N VAL A 20 3.05 -1.60 -0.21
CA VAL A 20 3.91 -2.71 0.24
C VAL A 20 5.32 -2.63 -0.36
N LYS A 21 5.42 -2.27 -1.65
CA LYS A 21 6.73 -2.08 -2.28
C LYS A 21 7.52 -0.94 -1.64
N GLN A 22 6.88 0.19 -1.35
CA GLN A 22 7.54 1.32 -0.70
C GLN A 22 8.00 0.97 0.72
N ILE A 23 7.18 0.26 1.49
CA ILE A 23 7.56 -0.24 2.83
C ILE A 23 8.77 -1.17 2.75
N MET A 24 8.82 -2.05 1.74
CA MET A 24 9.96 -2.94 1.52
C MET A 24 11.24 -2.18 1.19
N GLU A 25 11.16 -1.18 0.31
CA GLU A 25 12.30 -0.32 -0.05
C GLU A 25 12.79 0.50 1.15
N GLU A 26 11.86 1.03 1.95
CA GLU A 26 12.16 1.73 3.21
C GLU A 26 12.86 0.80 4.20
N ALA A 27 12.33 -0.41 4.42
CA ALA A 27 12.92 -1.40 5.32
C ALA A 27 14.36 -1.76 4.91
N VAL A 28 14.61 -1.94 3.61
CA VAL A 28 15.95 -2.29 3.12
C VAL A 28 16.94 -1.15 3.31
N THR A 29 16.51 0.09 3.08
CA THR A 29 17.37 1.28 3.15
C THR A 29 17.60 1.78 4.57
N ARG A 30 16.53 1.87 5.38
CA ARG A 30 16.55 2.40 6.74
C ARG A 30 16.78 1.33 7.81
N LYS A 31 16.72 0.05 7.44
CA LYS A 31 16.81 -1.14 8.33
C LYS A 31 15.65 -1.30 9.32
N PHE A 32 14.78 -0.31 9.40
CA PHE A 32 13.62 -0.26 10.28
C PHE A 32 12.45 0.40 9.55
N VAL A 33 11.24 -0.03 9.89
CA VAL A 33 9.99 0.60 9.47
C VAL A 33 9.32 1.12 10.73
N HIS A 34 8.92 2.38 10.71
CA HIS A 34 8.23 3.01 11.83
C HIS A 34 6.73 3.13 11.54
N GLU A 35 5.92 3.09 12.59
CA GLU A 35 4.45 3.19 12.52
C GLU A 35 3.97 4.56 12.02
N ASP A 36 4.82 5.60 12.13
CA ASP A 36 4.59 6.94 11.60
C ASP A 36 4.99 7.08 10.12
N SER A 37 5.49 6.02 9.48
CA SER A 37 5.79 6.02 8.04
C SER A 37 4.53 6.36 7.24
N SER A 38 4.68 7.28 6.30
CA SER A 38 3.58 7.68 5.40
C SER A 38 2.99 6.50 4.63
N HIS A 39 3.82 5.49 4.30
CA HIS A 39 3.38 4.29 3.59
C HIS A 39 2.57 3.34 4.48
N ILE A 40 2.92 3.26 5.76
CA ILE A 40 2.16 2.50 6.76
C ILE A 40 0.80 3.18 6.99
N ILE A 41 0.79 4.49 7.19
CA ILE A 41 -0.46 5.25 7.38
C ILE A 41 -1.36 5.17 6.14
N ALA A 42 -0.80 5.22 4.93
CA ALA A 42 -1.57 5.12 3.69
C ALA A 42 -2.12 3.71 3.43
N LEU A 43 -1.34 2.67 3.74
CA LEU A 43 -1.77 1.27 3.61
C LEU A 43 -2.87 0.91 4.61
N CYS A 44 -2.73 1.38 5.85
CA CYS A 44 -3.64 1.09 6.96
C CYS A 44 -4.70 2.18 7.17
N GLY A 45 -4.81 3.15 6.27
CA GLY A 45 -5.70 4.31 6.42
C GLY A 45 -7.12 3.89 6.79
N LYS A 46 -7.71 4.61 7.75
CA LYS A 46 -9.06 4.37 8.32
C LYS A 46 -10.09 3.90 7.29
#